data_AF-A0A955IJF5-F1
#
_entry.id   AF-A0A955IJF5-F1
#
_cell.length_a   1.000
_cell.length_b   1.000
_cell.length_c   1.000
_cell.angle_alpha   90.00
_cell.angle_beta   90.00
_cell.angle_gamma   90.00
#
_symmetry.space_group_name_H-M   'P 1'
#
loop_
_entity.id
_entity.type
_entity.pdbx_description
1 polymer ?
#
loop_
_entity_poly.entity_id
_entity_poly.type
_entity_poly.pdbx_seq_one_letter_code
_entity_poly.pdbx_strand_id
1 'polypeptide(L)'
;WVRCGAGGGVRPGRGGLGAAGRAASEWCCRGIGLDLVITWFTALPMVGGIATGSSALGASLGHWLGALVGLVAAVVGQIAAVCVWTVLHELAHRDAVKGPRIVKVLNRTVGRWRNHAAVWWTAWCVPVFFVVRVAEYVVYPPLTWLVRLPRYESADWVRVSRHKFKGLVGHDLIWCLYCDWMTGVWSLGTEMLRNVESFWCPIRFDSAKKCANCRTDFPDIDAGWVPADGDMAQVEAVLAAKQSREGPNAWFGHPVRLTVGGEAADRAD
;
A
#
# COMPACT_ATOMS: atom_id res chain seq x y z
N TRP A 1 11.02 -14.21 12.12
CA TRP A 1 11.44 -13.03 11.35
C TRP A 1 12.76 -12.53 11.90
N VAL A 2 13.87 -12.79 11.19
CA VAL A 2 15.24 -12.51 11.64
C VAL A 2 15.62 -11.08 11.27
N ARG A 3 16.34 -10.41 12.18
CA ARG A 3 16.87 -9.05 12.03
C ARG A 3 17.58 -8.85 10.69
N CYS A 4 17.01 -8.00 9.83
CA CYS A 4 17.77 -7.32 8.77
C CYS A 4 18.01 -5.88 9.22
N GLY A 5 19.14 -5.63 9.87
CA GLY A 5 19.61 -4.27 10.16
C GLY A 5 20.93 -4.04 9.44
N ALA A 6 20.90 -3.26 8.37
CA ALA A 6 22.07 -2.53 7.90
C ALA A 6 22.30 -1.35 8.85
N GLY A 7 23.55 -1.12 9.26
CA GLY A 7 23.97 0.06 10.02
C GLY A 7 23.84 -0.06 11.54
N GLY A 8 24.97 -0.33 12.21
CA GLY A 8 25.11 -0.18 13.67
C GLY A 8 25.74 -1.41 14.32
N GLY A 9 27.05 -1.30 14.62
CA GLY A 9 27.86 -2.37 15.20
C GLY A 9 27.27 -2.96 16.48
N VAL A 10 26.65 -4.14 16.35
CA VAL A 10 26.38 -5.08 17.44
C VAL A 10 26.61 -6.47 16.87
N ARG A 11 27.42 -7.27 17.59
CA ARG A 11 27.91 -8.61 17.21
C ARG A 11 26.88 -9.46 16.45
N PRO A 12 27.31 -10.24 15.44
CA PRO A 12 26.43 -11.09 14.64
C PRO A 12 25.83 -12.19 15.52
N GLY A 13 24.67 -11.93 16.10
CA GLY A 13 23.85 -12.93 16.75
C GLY A 13 23.25 -13.83 15.69
N ARG A 14 23.67 -15.09 15.67
CA ARG A 14 23.18 -16.24 14.87
C ARG A 14 21.70 -16.08 14.44
N GLY A 15 21.48 -15.47 13.29
CA GLY A 15 20.20 -15.50 12.58
C GLY A 15 20.21 -16.68 11.62
N GLY A 16 19.44 -17.72 11.90
CA GLY A 16 19.50 -19.05 11.26
C GLY A 16 19.04 -19.15 9.81
N LEU A 17 19.03 -18.06 9.03
CA LEU A 17 18.71 -18.11 7.60
C LEU A 17 19.98 -17.85 6.79
N GLY A 18 20.38 -18.81 5.96
CA GLY A 18 21.45 -18.65 4.98
C GLY A 18 21.14 -17.54 3.94
N ALA A 19 22.06 -17.30 3.01
CA ALA A 19 21.90 -16.26 1.99
C ALA A 19 20.57 -16.35 1.24
N ALA A 20 20.15 -17.56 0.86
CA ALA A 20 18.87 -17.81 0.21
C ALA A 20 17.66 -17.42 1.08
N GLY A 21 17.69 -17.69 2.38
CA GLY A 21 16.61 -17.34 3.30
C GLY A 21 16.46 -15.83 3.50
N ARG A 22 17.57 -15.08 3.50
CA ARG A 22 17.53 -13.61 3.52
C ARG A 22 16.95 -13.04 2.23
N ALA A 23 17.39 -13.54 1.09
CA ALA A 23 16.86 -13.12 -0.21
C ALA A 23 15.35 -13.39 -0.33
N ALA A 24 14.89 -14.57 0.08
CA ALA A 24 13.46 -14.91 0.10
C ALA A 24 12.67 -13.97 1.04
N SER A 25 13.20 -13.70 2.24
CA SER A 25 12.57 -12.77 3.18
C SER A 25 12.48 -11.35 2.62
N GLU A 26 13.52 -10.86 1.96
CA GLU A 26 13.52 -9.52 1.35
C GLU A 26 12.55 -9.43 0.17
N TRP A 27 12.45 -10.48 -0.63
CA TRP A 27 11.47 -10.57 -1.71
C TRP A 27 10.03 -10.54 -1.18
N CYS A 28 9.74 -11.29 -0.11
CA CYS A 28 8.44 -11.27 0.56
C CYS A 28 8.09 -9.93 1.23
N CYS A 29 9.02 -8.96 1.27
CA CYS A 29 8.79 -7.65 1.86
C CYS A 29 8.59 -6.53 0.83
N ARG A 30 8.55 -6.82 -0.49
CA ARG A 30 8.36 -5.79 -1.52
C ARG A 30 7.64 -6.28 -2.76
N GLY A 31 6.95 -5.36 -3.43
CA GLY A 31 6.28 -5.58 -4.72
C GLY A 31 5.43 -6.86 -4.70
N ILE A 32 5.56 -7.66 -5.76
CA ILE A 32 4.76 -8.88 -5.93
C ILE A 32 4.97 -9.92 -4.83
N GLY A 33 6.18 -10.03 -4.26
CA GLY A 33 6.45 -10.99 -3.20
C GLY A 33 5.67 -10.67 -1.92
N LEU A 34 5.57 -9.38 -1.58
CA LEU A 34 4.70 -8.91 -0.50
C LEU A 34 3.22 -9.10 -0.84
N ASP A 35 2.82 -8.78 -2.07
CA ASP A 35 1.42 -8.93 -2.51
C ASP A 35 0.96 -10.39 -2.34
N LEU A 36 1.78 -11.38 -2.72
CA LEU A 36 1.47 -12.80 -2.51
C LEU A 36 1.34 -13.17 -1.03
N VAL A 37 2.19 -12.62 -0.16
CA VAL A 37 2.07 -12.84 1.30
C VAL A 37 0.75 -12.27 1.81
N ILE A 38 0.38 -11.07 1.38
CA ILE A 38 -0.89 -10.44 1.75
C ILE A 38 -2.05 -11.28 1.23
N THR A 39 -2.08 -11.63 -0.05
CA THR A 39 -3.10 -12.50 -0.65
C THR A 39 -3.25 -13.80 0.13
N TRP A 40 -2.14 -14.46 0.48
CA TRP A 40 -2.15 -15.72 1.22
C TRP A 40 -2.80 -15.58 2.61
N PHE A 41 -2.49 -14.52 3.35
CA PHE A 41 -2.99 -14.34 4.71
C PHE A 41 -4.33 -13.60 4.79
N THR A 42 -4.72 -12.82 3.78
CA THR A 42 -5.91 -11.97 3.81
C THR A 42 -6.97 -12.39 2.79
N ALA A 43 -6.71 -12.31 1.49
CA ALA A 43 -7.72 -12.52 0.45
C ALA A 43 -8.06 -14.01 0.25
N LEU A 44 -7.05 -14.89 0.23
CA LEU A 44 -7.22 -16.30 -0.07
C LEU A 44 -8.10 -17.03 0.96
N PRO A 45 -7.95 -16.82 2.29
CA PRO A 45 -8.85 -17.44 3.26
C PRO A 45 -10.30 -17.00 3.09
N MET A 46 -10.55 -15.74 2.71
CA MET A 46 -11.91 -15.23 2.46
C MET A 46 -12.53 -15.89 1.22
N VAL A 47 -11.78 -15.96 0.12
CA VAL A 47 -12.23 -16.64 -1.12
C VAL A 47 -12.46 -18.13 -0.87
N GLY A 48 -11.54 -18.78 -0.15
CA GLY A 48 -11.69 -20.18 0.25
C GLY A 48 -12.89 -20.40 1.17
N GLY A 49 -13.12 -19.52 2.14
CA GLY A 49 -14.30 -19.54 3.01
C GLY A 49 -15.60 -19.46 2.22
N ILE A 50 -15.70 -18.52 1.27
CA ILE A 50 -16.85 -18.39 0.36
C ILE A 50 -17.09 -19.69 -0.41
N ALA A 51 -16.05 -20.21 -1.08
CA ALA A 51 -16.17 -21.40 -1.92
C ALA A 51 -16.59 -22.63 -1.11
N THR A 52 -15.89 -22.89 0.00
CA THR A 52 -16.16 -24.02 0.89
C THR A 52 -17.52 -23.92 1.58
N GLY A 53 -17.92 -22.72 2.03
CA GLY A 53 -19.24 -22.50 2.62
C GLY A 53 -20.36 -22.72 1.60
N SER A 54 -20.19 -22.22 0.37
CA SER A 54 -21.16 -22.41 -0.71
C SER A 54 -21.31 -23.88 -1.11
N SER A 55 -20.21 -24.65 -1.10
CA SER A 55 -20.25 -26.08 -1.45
C SER A 55 -20.75 -26.95 -0.29
N ALA A 56 -20.29 -26.71 0.93
CA ALA A 56 -20.58 -27.56 2.09
C ALA A 56 -21.97 -27.30 2.70
N LEU A 57 -22.41 -26.04 2.68
CA LEU A 57 -23.69 -25.62 3.28
C LEU A 57 -24.75 -25.27 2.22
N GLY A 58 -24.39 -25.30 0.94
CA GLY A 58 -25.29 -24.89 -0.15
C GLY A 58 -26.56 -25.74 -0.23
N ALA A 59 -26.46 -27.04 0.02
CA ALA A 59 -27.61 -27.96 -0.03
C ALA A 59 -28.62 -27.73 1.11
N SER A 60 -28.18 -27.26 2.28
CA SER A 60 -29.02 -27.09 3.46
C SER A 60 -29.52 -25.66 3.67
N LEU A 61 -28.70 -24.67 3.35
CA LEU A 61 -28.96 -23.25 3.61
C LEU A 61 -29.14 -22.42 2.33
N GLY A 62 -28.90 -23.01 1.15
CA GLY A 62 -28.80 -22.30 -0.11
C GLY A 62 -27.38 -21.77 -0.36
N HIS A 63 -26.94 -21.78 -1.62
CA HIS A 63 -25.56 -21.44 -2.00
C HIS A 63 -25.09 -20.05 -1.55
N TRP A 64 -25.98 -19.06 -1.54
CA TRP A 64 -25.68 -17.69 -1.11
C TRP A 64 -25.49 -17.57 0.40
N LEU A 65 -26.37 -18.19 1.18
CA LEU A 65 -26.26 -18.17 2.64
C LEU A 65 -25.07 -19.01 3.10
N GLY A 66 -24.84 -20.16 2.46
CA GLY A 66 -23.63 -20.97 2.70
C GLY A 66 -22.35 -20.20 2.41
N ALA A 67 -22.29 -19.46 1.30
CA ALA A 67 -21.17 -18.58 0.96
C ALA A 67 -20.94 -17.49 2.02
N LEU A 68 -22.00 -16.82 2.49
CA LEU A 68 -21.92 -15.80 3.52
C LEU A 68 -21.42 -16.38 4.85
N VAL A 69 -21.94 -17.53 5.28
CA VAL A 69 -21.48 -18.21 6.50
C VAL A 69 -20.00 -18.57 6.38
N GLY A 70 -19.58 -19.09 5.22
CA GLY A 70 -18.18 -19.40 4.95
C GLY A 70 -17.27 -18.18 5.00
N LEU A 71 -17.70 -17.04 4.44
CA LEU A 71 -16.97 -15.77 4.53
C LEU A 71 -16.82 -15.31 5.98
N VAL A 72 -17.92 -15.30 6.74
CA VAL A 72 -17.90 -14.89 8.16
C VAL A 72 -16.97 -15.79 8.97
N ALA A 73 -17.03 -17.11 8.75
CA ALA A 73 -16.16 -18.07 9.41
C ALA A 73 -14.67 -17.82 9.08
N ALA A 74 -14.34 -17.52 7.81
CA ALA A 74 -12.98 -17.18 7.40
C ALA A 74 -12.48 -15.89 8.07
N VAL A 75 -13.30 -14.83 8.09
CA VAL A 75 -12.96 -13.56 8.74
C VAL A 75 -12.73 -13.76 10.24
N VAL A 76 -13.62 -14.48 10.93
CA VAL A 76 -13.46 -14.80 12.36
C VAL A 76 -12.19 -15.62 12.60
N GLY A 77 -11.90 -16.60 11.73
CA GLY A 77 -10.67 -17.39 11.79
C GLY A 77 -9.41 -16.54 11.64
N GLN A 78 -9.41 -15.57 10.72
CA GLN A 78 -8.30 -14.63 10.55
C GLN A 78 -8.10 -13.73 11.76
N ILE A 79 -9.19 -13.17 12.30
CA ILE A 79 -9.15 -12.37 13.53
C ILE A 79 -8.56 -13.18 14.68
N ALA A 80 -9.03 -14.42 14.85
CA ALA A 80 -8.52 -15.33 15.88
C ALA A 80 -7.03 -15.63 15.67
N ALA A 81 -6.61 -15.94 14.44
CA ALA A 81 -5.21 -16.20 14.12
C ALA A 81 -4.30 -15.00 14.43
N VAL A 82 -4.72 -13.79 14.07
CA VAL A 82 -3.98 -12.54 14.38
C VAL A 82 -3.88 -12.32 15.89
N CYS A 83 -4.98 -12.54 16.64
CA CYS A 83 -5.00 -12.44 18.09
C CYS A 83 -4.05 -13.45 18.75
N VAL A 84 -4.13 -14.72 18.34
CA VAL A 84 -3.28 -15.81 18.85
C VAL A 84 -1.81 -15.50 18.54
N TRP A 85 -1.50 -15.16 17.29
CA TRP A 85 -0.13 -14.81 16.90
C TRP A 85 0.39 -13.61 17.70
N THR A 86 -0.44 -12.59 17.91
CA THR A 86 -0.07 -11.39 18.69
C THR A 86 0.34 -11.78 20.10
N VAL A 87 -0.48 -12.58 20.79
CA VAL A 87 -0.17 -13.07 22.13
C VAL A 87 1.12 -13.86 22.11
N LEU A 88 1.25 -14.88 21.24
CA LEU A 88 2.46 -15.71 21.16
C LEU A 88 3.72 -14.90 20.86
N HIS A 89 3.63 -13.92 19.97
CA HIS A 89 4.75 -13.05 19.62
C HIS A 89 5.14 -12.14 20.79
N GLU A 90 4.18 -11.60 21.55
CA GLU A 90 4.47 -10.84 22.77
C GLU A 90 5.07 -11.72 23.88
N LEU A 91 4.60 -12.97 24.02
CA LEU A 91 5.16 -13.95 24.94
C LEU A 91 6.62 -14.27 24.61
N ALA A 92 6.96 -14.41 23.32
CA ALA A 92 8.33 -14.67 22.88
C ALA A 92 9.28 -13.45 23.03
N HIS A 93 8.73 -12.24 23.16
CA HIS A 93 9.50 -10.99 23.21
C HIS A 93 9.16 -10.17 24.46
N ARG A 94 9.19 -10.81 25.64
CA ARG A 94 8.80 -10.19 26.92
C ARG A 94 9.55 -8.89 27.24
N ASP A 95 10.82 -8.80 26.89
CA ASP A 95 11.62 -7.62 27.19
C ASP A 95 11.13 -6.38 26.42
N ALA A 96 10.77 -6.57 25.15
CA ALA A 96 10.17 -5.51 24.33
C ALA A 96 8.77 -5.14 24.83
N VAL A 97 7.99 -6.11 25.31
CA VAL A 97 6.66 -5.87 25.89
C VAL A 97 6.73 -5.00 27.16
N LYS A 98 7.77 -5.17 27.99
CA LYS A 98 7.98 -4.34 29.18
C LYS A 98 8.38 -2.90 28.85
N GLY A 99 9.06 -2.69 27.73
CA GLY A 99 9.54 -1.37 27.28
C GLY A 99 8.47 -0.41 26.73
N PRO A 100 8.91 0.68 26.09
CA PRO A 100 8.04 1.65 25.41
C PRO A 100 7.24 0.98 24.28
N ARG A 101 5.93 1.26 24.21
CA ARG A 101 4.99 0.66 23.25
C ARG A 101 3.98 1.71 22.77
N ILE A 102 3.62 1.67 21.50
CA ILE A 102 2.61 2.57 20.91
C ILE A 102 1.25 2.29 21.59
N VAL A 103 0.85 1.02 21.68
CA VAL A 103 -0.43 0.65 22.31
C VAL A 103 -0.52 1.09 23.77
N LYS A 104 0.58 1.15 24.54
CA LYS A 104 0.54 1.64 25.94
C LYS A 104 0.18 3.13 25.99
N VAL A 105 0.80 3.92 25.11
CA VAL A 105 0.51 5.35 25.02
C VAL A 105 -0.91 5.57 24.53
N LEU A 106 -1.32 4.92 23.43
CA LEU A 106 -2.67 5.07 22.88
C LEU A 106 -3.75 4.61 23.86
N ASN A 107 -3.57 3.48 24.55
CA ASN A 107 -4.53 3.02 25.55
C ASN A 107 -4.67 4.00 26.72
N ARG A 108 -3.60 4.69 27.12
CA ARG A 108 -3.65 5.72 28.15
C ARG A 108 -4.35 6.99 27.66
N THR A 109 -4.14 7.37 26.39
CA THR A 109 -4.70 8.60 25.82
C THR A 109 -6.19 8.47 25.49
N VAL A 110 -6.60 7.40 24.81
CA VAL A 110 -7.99 7.26 24.31
C VAL A 110 -8.79 6.15 25.00
N GLY A 111 -8.16 5.37 25.89
CA GLY A 111 -8.77 4.21 26.53
C GLY A 111 -8.59 2.92 25.72
N ARG A 112 -8.38 1.80 26.42
CA ARG A 112 -8.07 0.50 25.81
C ARG A 112 -9.13 0.01 24.82
N TRP A 113 -10.40 0.08 25.21
CA TRP A 113 -11.51 -0.40 24.38
C TRP A 113 -11.69 0.44 23.12
N ARG A 114 -11.63 1.78 23.25
CA ARG A 114 -11.72 2.69 22.11
C ARG A 114 -10.57 2.50 21.14
N ASN A 115 -9.34 2.33 21.65
CA ASN A 115 -8.18 2.04 20.81
C ASN A 115 -8.34 0.71 20.05
N HIS A 116 -8.73 -0.37 20.72
CA HIS A 116 -8.98 -1.67 20.07
C HIS A 116 -10.11 -1.61 19.03
N ALA A 117 -11.23 -0.95 19.35
CA ALA A 117 -12.34 -0.79 18.42
C ALA A 117 -11.91 0.00 17.18
N ALA A 118 -11.21 1.13 17.36
CA ALA A 118 -10.70 1.94 16.25
C ALA A 118 -9.76 1.15 15.34
N VAL A 119 -8.88 0.36 15.94
CA VAL A 119 -7.99 -0.57 15.24
C VAL A 119 -8.76 -1.53 14.34
N TRP A 120 -9.74 -2.25 14.88
CA TRP A 120 -10.49 -3.23 14.10
C TRP A 120 -11.38 -2.56 13.07
N TRP A 121 -11.85 -1.35 13.36
CA TRP A 121 -12.54 -0.53 12.39
C TRP A 121 -11.64 -0.17 11.20
N THR A 122 -10.37 0.17 11.44
CA THR A 122 -9.43 0.44 10.33
C THR A 122 -9.06 -0.80 9.54
N ALA A 123 -9.32 -2.01 10.04
CA ALA A 123 -9.06 -3.25 9.29
C ALA A 123 -9.92 -3.37 8.02
N TRP A 124 -11.05 -2.64 7.95
CA TRP A 124 -11.86 -2.52 6.73
C TRP A 124 -11.10 -1.92 5.55
N CYS A 125 -10.01 -1.19 5.78
CA CYS A 125 -9.22 -0.68 4.67
C CYS A 125 -8.41 -1.79 3.98
N VAL A 126 -8.17 -2.96 4.60
CA VAL A 126 -7.47 -4.09 3.95
C VAL A 126 -8.11 -4.47 2.61
N PRO A 127 -9.42 -4.81 2.53
CA PRO A 127 -10.05 -5.14 1.25
C PRO A 127 -10.08 -3.95 0.28
N VAL A 128 -10.24 -2.73 0.76
CA VAL A 128 -10.23 -1.53 -0.09
C VAL A 128 -8.89 -1.35 -0.78
N PHE A 129 -7.79 -1.38 -0.02
CA PHE A 129 -6.44 -1.25 -0.55
C PHE A 129 -6.02 -2.46 -1.38
N PHE A 130 -6.55 -3.65 -1.09
CA PHE A 130 -6.34 -4.81 -1.95
C PHE A 130 -6.96 -4.59 -3.34
N VAL A 131 -8.18 -4.04 -3.41
CA VAL A 131 -8.82 -3.70 -4.70
C VAL A 131 -8.03 -2.62 -5.43
N VAL A 132 -7.59 -1.57 -4.74
CA VAL A 132 -6.70 -0.55 -5.32
C VAL A 132 -5.44 -1.21 -5.90
N ARG A 133 -4.80 -2.10 -5.14
CA ARG A 133 -3.59 -2.80 -5.56
C ARG A 133 -3.82 -3.67 -6.80
N VAL A 134 -4.96 -4.34 -6.91
CA VAL A 134 -5.35 -5.08 -8.13
C VAL A 134 -5.56 -4.12 -9.31
N ALA A 135 -6.21 -2.97 -9.09
CA ALA A 135 -6.41 -1.97 -10.12
C ALA A 135 -5.08 -1.41 -10.65
N GLU A 136 -4.08 -1.18 -9.79
CA GLU A 136 -2.73 -0.77 -10.20
C GLU A 136 -2.09 -1.77 -11.17
N TYR A 137 -2.34 -3.07 -11.01
CA TYR A 137 -1.81 -4.12 -11.90
C TYR A 137 -2.60 -4.30 -13.19
N VAL A 138 -3.90 -4.03 -13.18
CA VAL A 138 -4.78 -4.34 -14.32
C VAL A 138 -5.05 -3.12 -15.18
N VAL A 139 -5.24 -1.95 -14.56
CA VAL A 139 -5.71 -0.73 -15.24
C VAL A 139 -4.54 0.10 -15.78
N TYR A 140 -3.49 0.29 -14.99
CA TYR A 140 -2.39 1.19 -15.36
C TYR A 140 -1.45 0.63 -16.44
N PRO A 141 -1.03 -0.66 -16.43
CA PRO A 141 -0.06 -1.16 -17.41
C PRO A 141 -0.49 -1.01 -18.88
N PRO A 142 -1.76 -1.25 -19.26
CA PRO A 142 -2.24 -0.93 -20.60
C PRO A 142 -1.99 0.53 -21.02
N LEU A 143 -2.13 1.50 -20.11
CA LEU A 143 -1.89 2.92 -20.39
C LEU A 143 -0.41 3.21 -20.70
N THR A 144 0.52 2.49 -20.07
CA THR A 144 1.96 2.62 -20.37
C THR A 144 2.30 2.21 -21.80
N TRP A 145 1.50 1.33 -22.40
CA TRP A 145 1.66 0.92 -23.80
C TRP A 145 0.86 1.83 -24.75
N LEU A 146 -0.41 2.09 -24.45
CA LEU A 146 -1.32 2.82 -25.34
C LEU A 146 -0.94 4.29 -25.53
N VAL A 147 -0.60 4.98 -24.45
CA VAL A 147 -0.33 6.42 -24.47
C VAL A 147 1.06 6.78 -23.97
N ARG A 148 1.91 5.77 -23.77
CA ARG A 148 3.29 5.93 -23.29
C ARG A 148 3.38 6.59 -21.90
N LEU A 149 2.45 6.30 -20.98
CA LEU A 149 2.64 6.70 -19.58
C LEU A 149 3.91 6.07 -18.98
N PRO A 150 4.57 6.72 -18.00
CA PRO A 150 5.75 6.18 -17.35
C PRO A 150 5.44 4.85 -16.66
N ARG A 151 6.43 3.95 -16.62
CA ARG A 151 6.34 2.70 -15.84
C ARG A 151 6.90 2.94 -14.44
N TYR A 152 6.26 2.33 -13.45
CA TYR A 152 6.68 2.40 -12.06
C TYR A 152 7.13 1.03 -11.55
N GLU A 153 8.29 1.00 -10.91
CA GLU A 153 8.77 -0.18 -10.19
C GLU A 153 8.02 -0.29 -8.87
N SER A 154 7.03 -1.19 -8.81
CA SER A 154 6.19 -1.39 -7.62
C SER A 154 7.01 -1.60 -6.33
N ALA A 155 8.18 -2.25 -6.42
CA ALA A 155 9.00 -2.54 -5.25
C ALA A 155 9.62 -1.32 -4.58
N ASP A 156 9.64 -0.15 -5.24
CA ASP A 156 10.13 1.11 -4.69
C ASP A 156 9.06 1.86 -3.88
N TRP A 157 7.78 1.52 -4.10
CA TRP A 157 6.65 2.15 -3.41
C TRP A 157 6.04 1.20 -2.37
N VAL A 158 5.73 -0.03 -2.81
CA VAL A 158 5.05 -1.04 -1.99
C VAL A 158 6.10 -1.95 -1.37
N ARG A 159 6.63 -1.51 -0.23
CA ARG A 159 7.67 -2.21 0.54
C ARG A 159 7.39 -2.09 2.03
N VAL A 160 7.47 -3.20 2.75
CA VAL A 160 7.40 -3.20 4.21
C VAL A 160 8.79 -3.27 4.81
N SER A 161 9.11 -2.31 5.68
CA SER A 161 10.41 -2.20 6.34
C SER A 161 10.30 -2.11 7.86
N ARG A 162 9.11 -1.78 8.39
CA ARG A 162 8.91 -1.52 9.82
C ARG A 162 9.20 -2.72 10.73
N HIS A 163 9.18 -3.95 10.22
CA HIS A 163 9.64 -5.13 10.99
C HIS A 163 11.12 -5.04 11.43
N LYS A 164 11.91 -4.13 10.85
CA LYS A 164 13.30 -3.86 11.24
C LYS A 164 13.40 -2.91 12.43
N PHE A 165 12.33 -2.19 12.79
CA PHE A 165 12.33 -1.26 13.91
C PHE A 165 12.44 -2.01 15.24
N LYS A 166 13.46 -1.65 16.04
CA LYS A 166 13.75 -2.32 17.31
C LYS A 166 12.63 -2.09 18.31
N GLY A 167 12.07 -3.19 18.82
CA GLY A 167 11.06 -3.16 19.89
C GLY A 167 9.60 -3.20 19.39
N LEU A 168 9.35 -3.16 18.08
CA LEU A 168 8.02 -3.46 17.55
C LEU A 168 7.70 -4.94 17.72
N VAL A 169 6.66 -5.24 18.50
CA VAL A 169 6.24 -6.60 18.80
C VAL A 169 4.72 -6.71 18.86
N GLY A 170 4.20 -7.89 18.53
CA GLY A 170 2.77 -8.20 18.66
C GLY A 170 1.90 -7.22 17.89
N HIS A 171 0.94 -6.63 18.58
CA HIS A 171 -0.05 -5.73 17.99
C HIS A 171 0.59 -4.50 17.32
N ASP A 172 1.61 -3.90 17.96
CA ASP A 172 2.28 -2.72 17.40
C ASP A 172 3.00 -3.06 16.09
N LEU A 173 3.56 -4.28 15.97
CA LEU A 173 4.24 -4.74 14.77
C LEU A 173 3.27 -4.97 13.60
N ILE A 174 2.17 -5.71 13.82
CA ILE A 174 1.20 -6.01 12.75
C ILE A 174 0.65 -4.72 12.17
N TRP A 175 0.23 -3.78 13.01
CA TRP A 175 -0.33 -2.53 12.52
C TRP A 175 0.68 -1.60 11.89
N CYS A 176 1.92 -1.59 12.37
CA CYS A 176 2.96 -0.88 11.65
C CYS A 176 3.14 -1.46 10.23
N LEU A 177 3.19 -2.78 10.07
CA LEU A 177 3.31 -3.41 8.75
C LEU A 177 2.12 -3.12 7.85
N TYR A 178 0.91 -3.14 8.42
CA TYR A 178 -0.31 -2.78 7.72
C TYR A 178 -0.27 -1.34 7.20
N CYS A 179 0.06 -0.38 8.07
CA CYS A 179 0.16 1.03 7.67
C CYS A 179 1.26 1.24 6.62
N ASP A 180 2.42 0.58 6.76
CA ASP A 180 3.53 0.66 5.80
C ASP A 180 3.08 0.24 4.40
N TRP A 181 2.38 -0.89 4.31
CA TRP A 181 1.84 -1.39 3.05
C TRP A 181 0.79 -0.44 2.45
N MET A 182 -0.22 -0.04 3.23
CA MET A 182 -1.29 0.84 2.74
C MET A 182 -0.76 2.18 2.24
N THR A 183 0.19 2.78 2.97
CA THR A 183 0.81 4.03 2.55
C THR A 183 1.54 3.84 1.23
N GLY A 184 2.31 2.76 1.07
CA GLY A 184 2.98 2.44 -0.19
C GLY A 184 2.01 2.28 -1.37
N VAL A 185 0.90 1.55 -1.16
CA VAL A 185 -0.15 1.38 -2.18
C VAL A 185 -0.79 2.73 -2.51
N TRP A 186 -1.21 3.51 -1.52
CA TRP A 186 -1.82 4.82 -1.75
C TRP A 186 -0.88 5.76 -2.53
N SER A 187 0.39 5.82 -2.13
CA SER A 187 1.37 6.69 -2.77
C SER A 187 1.62 6.29 -4.23
N LEU A 188 1.71 4.99 -4.53
CA LEU A 188 1.82 4.52 -5.91
C LEU A 188 0.58 4.86 -6.73
N GLY A 189 -0.61 4.58 -6.21
CA GLY A 189 -1.87 4.91 -6.87
C GLY A 189 -2.03 6.41 -7.14
N THR A 190 -1.64 7.27 -6.19
CA THR A 190 -1.62 8.72 -6.38
C THR A 190 -0.64 9.14 -7.48
N GLU A 191 0.56 8.57 -7.53
CA GLU A 191 1.53 8.88 -8.58
C GLU A 191 1.01 8.44 -9.97
N MET A 192 0.38 7.27 -10.06
CA MET A 192 -0.29 6.81 -11.27
C MET A 192 -1.42 7.78 -11.68
N LEU A 193 -2.28 8.18 -10.74
CA LEU A 193 -3.39 9.10 -10.96
C LEU A 193 -2.90 10.49 -11.41
N ARG A 194 -1.81 11.00 -10.84
CA ARG A 194 -1.19 12.26 -11.23
C ARG A 194 -0.83 12.31 -12.72
N ASN A 195 -0.32 11.20 -13.26
CA ASN A 195 -0.03 11.09 -14.69
C ASN A 195 -1.29 11.07 -15.54
N VAL A 196 -2.31 10.31 -15.10
CA VAL A 196 -3.59 10.24 -15.80
C VAL A 196 -4.23 11.64 -15.85
N GLU A 197 -4.28 12.35 -14.73
CA GLU A 197 -4.90 13.68 -14.70
C GLU A 197 -4.13 14.69 -15.57
N SER A 198 -2.80 14.68 -15.49
CA SER A 198 -1.97 15.62 -16.27
C SER A 198 -1.98 15.35 -17.78
N PHE A 199 -2.20 14.10 -18.20
CA PHE A 199 -2.30 13.76 -19.63
C PHE A 199 -3.68 14.06 -20.19
N TRP A 200 -4.77 13.71 -19.48
CA TRP A 200 -6.14 13.81 -20.02
C TRP A 200 -6.79 15.16 -19.75
N CYS A 201 -6.57 15.74 -18.56
CA CYS A 201 -7.36 16.84 -18.05
C CYS A 201 -6.52 17.83 -17.23
N PRO A 202 -5.58 18.57 -17.85
CA PRO A 202 -4.80 19.59 -17.16
C PRO A 202 -5.64 20.85 -16.93
N ILE A 203 -6.80 20.72 -16.29
CA ILE A 203 -7.74 21.81 -15.98
C ILE A 203 -7.87 21.91 -14.47
N ARG A 204 -7.67 23.10 -13.92
CA ARG A 204 -7.81 23.36 -12.49
C ARG A 204 -9.25 23.16 -12.05
N PHE A 205 -9.41 22.70 -10.82
CA PHE A 205 -10.71 22.66 -10.20
C PHE A 205 -11.22 24.08 -9.91
N ASP A 206 -12.51 24.30 -10.08
CA ASP A 206 -13.21 25.54 -9.75
C ASP A 206 -13.06 25.93 -8.26
N SER A 207 -13.03 24.93 -7.39
CA SER A 207 -12.92 25.11 -5.96
C SER A 207 -11.47 25.34 -5.55
N ALA A 208 -11.17 26.57 -5.13
CA ALA A 208 -9.88 26.93 -4.53
C ALA A 208 -9.51 26.01 -3.34
N LYS A 209 -10.51 25.59 -2.55
CA LYS A 209 -10.29 24.65 -1.43
C LYS A 209 -9.90 23.26 -1.91
N LYS A 210 -10.51 22.76 -2.98
CA LYS A 210 -10.10 21.48 -3.59
C LYS A 210 -8.69 21.57 -4.13
N CYS A 211 -8.35 22.63 -4.85
CA CYS A 211 -6.99 22.88 -5.34
C CYS A 211 -5.96 22.90 -4.19
N ALA A 212 -6.27 23.61 -3.09
CA ALA A 212 -5.41 23.64 -1.92
C ALA A 212 -5.20 22.25 -1.28
N ASN A 213 -6.26 21.45 -1.18
CA ASN A 213 -6.18 20.08 -0.64
C ASN A 213 -5.38 19.15 -1.56
N CYS A 214 -5.51 19.31 -2.88
CA CYS A 214 -4.88 18.44 -3.87
C CYS A 214 -3.43 18.85 -4.20
N ARG A 215 -3.00 20.06 -3.88
CA ARG A 215 -1.68 20.61 -4.26
C ARG A 215 -0.50 19.70 -3.89
N THR A 216 -0.54 19.05 -2.73
CA THR A 216 0.52 18.13 -2.29
C THR A 216 0.66 16.94 -3.24
N ASP A 217 -0.47 16.42 -3.70
CA ASP A 217 -0.55 15.27 -4.58
C ASP A 217 -0.56 15.64 -6.06
N PHE A 218 -0.78 16.90 -6.42
CA PHE A 218 -0.86 17.39 -7.79
C PHE A 218 -0.22 18.79 -7.89
N PRO A 219 1.12 18.86 -7.86
CA PRO A 219 1.83 20.15 -7.85
C PRO A 219 1.62 20.97 -9.13
N ASP A 220 1.27 20.31 -10.25
CA ASP A 220 0.97 20.95 -11.53
C ASP A 220 -0.32 21.76 -11.53
N ILE A 221 -1.18 21.63 -10.50
CA ILE A 221 -2.44 22.39 -10.39
C ILE A 221 -2.17 23.91 -10.51
N ASP A 222 -1.10 24.43 -9.90
CA ASP A 222 -0.91 25.88 -9.82
C ASP A 222 -0.11 26.49 -10.99
N ALA A 223 0.70 25.70 -11.70
CA ALA A 223 1.62 26.21 -12.73
C ALA A 223 1.64 25.38 -14.03
N GLY A 224 0.95 24.25 -14.05
CA GLY A 224 0.86 23.36 -15.21
C GLY A 224 -0.52 23.33 -15.86
N TRP A 225 -1.58 23.55 -15.10
CA TRP A 225 -2.96 23.38 -15.55
C TRP A 225 -3.64 24.70 -15.92
N VAL A 226 -4.57 24.61 -16.87
CA VAL A 226 -5.43 25.70 -17.35
C VAL A 226 -6.33 26.17 -16.20
N PRO A 227 -6.54 27.48 -16.02
CA PRO A 227 -7.52 28.01 -15.05
C PRO A 227 -8.92 27.41 -15.22
N ALA A 228 -9.69 27.36 -14.14
CA ALA A 228 -11.04 26.78 -14.17
C ALA A 228 -12.02 27.59 -15.03
N ASP A 229 -11.74 28.87 -15.25
CA ASP A 229 -12.46 29.81 -16.11
C ASP A 229 -11.83 29.94 -17.52
N GLY A 230 -10.89 29.05 -17.84
CA GLY A 230 -10.25 28.98 -19.15
C GLY A 230 -11.11 28.32 -20.24
N ASP A 231 -10.52 28.13 -21.42
CA ASP A 231 -11.18 27.54 -22.59
C ASP A 231 -10.42 26.34 -23.20
N MET A 232 -11.04 25.69 -24.18
CA MET A 232 -10.45 24.51 -24.83
C MET A 232 -9.22 24.84 -25.70
N ALA A 233 -9.08 26.08 -26.18
CA ALA A 233 -7.89 26.48 -26.93
C ALA A 233 -6.67 26.55 -26.01
N GLN A 234 -6.86 27.00 -24.76
CA GLN A 234 -5.82 26.95 -23.74
C GLN A 234 -5.46 25.51 -23.36
N VAL A 235 -6.45 24.62 -23.25
CA VAL A 235 -6.21 23.18 -22.99
C VAL A 235 -5.39 22.55 -24.12
N GLU A 236 -5.78 22.78 -25.38
CA GLU A 236 -5.04 22.32 -26.55
C GLU A 236 -3.59 22.83 -26.52
N ALA A 237 -3.38 24.11 -26.26
CA ALA A 237 -2.06 24.71 -26.18
C ALA A 237 -1.18 24.07 -25.09
N VAL A 238 -1.74 23.81 -23.91
CA VAL A 238 -1.03 23.13 -22.82
C VAL A 238 -0.66 21.71 -23.21
N LEU A 239 -1.60 20.94 -23.78
CA LEU A 239 -1.34 19.56 -24.20
C LEU A 239 -0.29 19.51 -25.32
N ALA A 240 -0.40 20.35 -26.34
CA ALA A 240 0.56 20.42 -27.44
C ALA A 240 1.97 20.82 -26.97
N ALA A 241 2.07 21.68 -25.96
CA ALA A 241 3.35 22.12 -25.40
C ALA A 241 3.98 21.10 -24.44
N LYS A 242 3.16 20.37 -23.67
CA LYS A 242 3.62 19.54 -22.57
C LYS A 242 3.64 18.04 -22.87
N GLN A 243 2.90 17.54 -23.85
CA GLN A 243 2.98 16.13 -24.20
C GLN A 243 4.27 15.81 -24.96
N SER A 244 4.85 14.65 -24.68
CA SER A 244 6.08 14.24 -25.32
C SER A 244 5.81 13.72 -26.73
N ARG A 245 6.57 14.23 -27.71
CA ARG A 245 6.60 13.65 -29.06
C ARG A 245 7.40 12.36 -29.07
N GLU A 246 8.52 12.36 -28.36
CA GLU A 246 9.48 11.26 -28.25
C GLU A 246 9.78 10.99 -26.76
N GLY A 247 9.24 9.90 -26.22
CA GLY A 247 9.44 9.50 -24.81
C GLY A 247 8.13 9.35 -24.02
N PRO A 248 8.25 9.14 -22.69
CA PRO A 248 7.09 8.90 -21.84
C PRO A 248 6.29 10.19 -21.59
N ASN A 249 4.97 10.09 -21.60
CA ASN A 249 4.05 11.16 -21.25
C ASN A 249 3.83 11.23 -19.74
N ALA A 250 4.89 11.53 -18.98
CA ALA A 250 4.77 11.73 -17.54
C ALA A 250 4.05 13.05 -17.20
N TRP A 251 3.64 13.27 -15.95
CA TRP A 251 3.15 14.59 -15.50
C TRP A 251 4.26 15.66 -15.58
N PHE A 252 3.90 16.95 -15.58
CA PHE A 252 4.76 18.01 -16.15
C PHE A 252 6.04 18.28 -15.35
N GLY A 253 6.01 18.12 -14.03
CA GLY A 253 7.18 18.18 -13.16
C GLY A 253 7.82 16.83 -12.81
N HIS A 254 7.44 15.73 -13.49
CA HIS A 254 7.96 14.39 -13.17
C HIS A 254 9.49 14.32 -13.38
N PRO A 255 10.29 13.73 -12.47
CA PRO A 255 11.74 13.65 -12.57
C PRO A 255 12.28 13.09 -13.89
N VAL A 256 11.61 12.07 -14.46
CA VAL A 256 11.93 11.51 -15.80
C VAL A 256 11.91 12.54 -16.94
N ARG A 257 11.26 13.70 -16.77
CA ARG A 257 11.28 14.82 -17.72
C ARG A 257 12.40 15.83 -17.44
N LEU A 258 12.93 15.82 -16.22
CA LEU A 258 13.88 16.81 -15.71
C LEU A 258 15.34 16.36 -15.82
N THR A 259 15.60 15.07 -15.99
CA THR A 259 16.96 14.56 -16.25
C THR A 259 17.25 14.57 -17.74
N VAL A 260 18.36 15.21 -18.14
CA VAL A 260 18.89 15.20 -19.51
C VAL A 260 19.35 13.77 -19.80
N GLY A 261 18.41 12.92 -20.26
CA GLY A 261 18.64 11.48 -20.47
C GLY A 261 17.53 10.56 -19.95
N GLY A 262 16.55 11.06 -19.18
CA GLY A 262 15.42 10.24 -18.70
C GLY A 262 15.77 9.18 -17.66
N GLU A 263 16.94 9.25 -17.04
CA GLU A 263 17.29 8.40 -15.89
C GLU A 263 16.57 8.89 -14.63
N ALA A 264 16.06 7.96 -13.82
CA ALA A 264 15.50 8.28 -12.52
C ALA A 264 16.62 8.88 -11.65
N ALA A 265 16.35 10.00 -10.98
CA ALA A 265 17.25 10.57 -9.99
C ALA A 265 17.63 9.47 -8.98
N ASP A 266 18.93 9.32 -8.75
CA ASP A 266 19.57 8.16 -8.13
C ASP A 266 18.84 7.55 -6.92
N ARG A 267 18.92 6.23 -6.83
CA ARG A 267 18.62 5.47 -5.60
C ARG A 267 19.51 6.00 -4.49
N ALA A 268 18.95 6.80 -3.59
CA ALA A 268 19.61 7.10 -2.33
C ALA A 268 19.68 5.80 -1.50
N ASP A 269 20.91 5.34 -1.27
CA ASP A 269 21.28 4.17 -0.49
C ASP A 269 20.76 4.18 0.97
#